data_AF-A0A5K0W8B7-F1
#
_entry.id   AF-A0A5K0W8B7-F1
#
_cell.length_a   1.000
_cell.length_b   1.000
_cell.length_c   1.000
_cell.angle_alpha   90.00
_cell.angle_beta   90.00
_cell.angle_gamma   90.00
#
_symmetry.space_group_name_H-M   'P 1'
#
loop_
_entity.id
_entity.type
_entity.pdbx_description
1 polymer ?
#
loop_
_entity_poly.entity_id
_entity_poly.type
_entity_poly.pdbx_seq_one_letter_code
_entity_poly.pdbx_strand_id
1 'polypeptide(L)' 'MEGLTEIGSSKMFGGYNRRYRHFSPTLGCSMTFYIYFPPSADSQKLP' A
#
# COMPACT_ATOMS: atom_id res chain seq x y z
N MET A 1 -5.79 12.33 13.98
CA MET A 1 -6.14 11.84 12.62
C MET A 1 -5.02 10.92 12.20
N GLU A 2 -5.28 9.62 12.07
CA GLU A 2 -4.24 8.61 11.80
C GLU A 2 -3.73 8.79 10.36
N GLY A 3 -2.42 9.02 10.21
CA GLY A 3 -1.77 9.17 8.91
C GLY A 3 -1.62 7.84 8.17
N LEU A 4 -1.21 7.91 6.89
CA LEU A 4 -0.92 6.73 6.09
C LEU A 4 0.27 5.96 6.70
N THR A 5 0.06 4.70 7.05
CA THR A 5 1.08 3.83 7.67
C THR A 5 1.16 2.51 6.93
N GLU A 6 2.36 2.05 6.59
CA GLU A 6 2.57 0.68 6.09
C GLU A 6 2.47 -0.31 7.25
N ILE A 7 1.66 -1.35 7.08
CA ILE A 7 1.38 -2.36 8.12
C ILE A 7 1.71 -3.80 7.66
N GLY A 8 2.40 -3.94 6.53
CA GLY A 8 2.87 -5.23 6.04
C GLY A 8 3.36 -5.19 4.60
N SER A 9 4.27 -6.09 4.28
CA SER A 9 4.81 -6.29 2.92
C SER A 9 5.07 -7.77 2.69
N SER A 10 4.54 -8.30 1.60
CA SER A 10 4.69 -9.70 1.19
C SER A 10 5.30 -9.76 -0.19
N LYS A 11 6.41 -10.50 -0.34
CA LYS A 11 7.02 -10.74 -1.66
C LYS A 11 6.18 -11.73 -2.45
N MET A 12 5.79 -11.38 -3.67
CA MET A 12 5.00 -12.26 -4.56
C MET A 12 5.29 -12.00 -6.04
N PHE A 13 5.43 -13.08 -6.83
CA PHE A 13 5.65 -13.02 -8.28
C PHE A 13 6.77 -12.06 -8.72
N GLY A 14 7.87 -12.05 -7.97
CA GLY A 14 9.00 -11.13 -8.21
C GLY A 14 8.80 -9.70 -7.72
N GLY A 15 7.58 -9.31 -7.33
CA GLY A 15 7.24 -8.00 -6.77
C GLY A 15 6.88 -8.05 -5.28
N TYR A 16 6.22 -7.00 -4.79
CA TYR A 16 5.78 -6.86 -3.41
C TYR A 16 4.32 -6.41 -3.33
N ASN A 17 3.52 -7.12 -2.56
CA ASN A 17 2.21 -6.65 -2.14
C ASN A 17 2.36 -5.95 -0.79
N ARG A 18 2.16 -4.62 -0.76
CA ARG A 18 2.26 -3.82 0.47
C ARG A 18 0.88 -3.43 0.95
N ARG A 19 0.68 -3.51 2.26
CA ARG A 19 -0.57 -3.21 2.94
C ARG A 19 -0.43 -1.92 3.73
N TYR A 20 -1.38 -1.02 3.56
CA TYR A 20 -1.40 0.26 4.22
C TYR A 20 -2.68 0.45 5.03
N ARG A 21 -2.56 1.20 6.14
CA ARG A 21 -3.67 1.63 6.98
C ARG A 21 -3.72 3.15 7.02
N HIS A 22 -4.92 3.71 7.00
CA HIS A 22 -5.15 5.13 7.21
C HIS A 22 -6.55 5.37 7.77
N PHE A 23 -6.79 6.55 8.36
CA PHE A 23 -8.15 6.99 8.65
C PHE A 23 -8.78 7.62 7.40
N SER A 24 -10.00 7.22 7.04
CA SER A 24 -10.77 7.83 5.97
C SER A 24 -11.70 8.91 6.55
N PRO A 25 -11.46 10.21 6.30
CA PRO A 25 -12.37 11.25 6.77
C PRO A 25 -13.75 11.18 6.09
N THR A 26 -13.82 10.66 4.86
CA THR A 26 -15.07 10.48 4.12
C THR A 26 -15.92 9.35 4.70
N LEU A 27 -15.30 8.27 5.17
CA LEU A 27 -16.00 7.11 5.73
C LEU A 27 -16.06 7.12 7.27
N GLY A 28 -15.32 8.01 7.91
CA GLY A 28 -15.26 8.15 9.37
C GLY A 28 -14.59 6.99 10.11
N CYS A 29 -13.81 6.15 9.43
CA CYS A 29 -13.23 4.94 10.02
C CYS A 29 -11.82 4.62 9.52
N SER A 30 -11.15 3.69 10.21
CA SER A 30 -9.85 3.17 9.78
C SER A 30 -10.01 2.20 8.62
N MET A 31 -9.32 2.48 7.52
CA MET A 31 -9.34 1.68 6.30
C MET A 31 -8.00 0.97 6.09
N THR A 32 -8.05 -0.16 5.39
CA THR A 32 -6.87 -0.91 4.94
C THR A 32 -6.97 -1.15 3.45
N PHE A 33 -5.89 -0.87 2.72
CA PHE A 33 -5.79 -1.15 1.29
C PHE A 33 -4.43 -1.76 0.95
N TYR A 34 -4.33 -2.31 -0.26
CA TYR A 34 -3.14 -3.00 -0.74
C TYR A 34 -2.67 -2.39 -2.05
N ILE A 35 -1.36 -2.26 -2.23
CA ILE A 35 -0.72 -1.88 -3.50
C ILE A 35 0.25 -2.99 -3.89
N TYR A 36 0.10 -3.51 -5.11
CA TYR A 36 1.10 -4.40 -5.69
C TYR A 36 2.15 -3.59 -6.46
N PHE A 37 3.40 -3.74 -6.04
CA PHE A 37 4.58 -3.21 -6.70
C PHE A 37 5.20 -4.33 -7.53
N PRO A 38 5.06 -4.31 -8.87
CA PRO A 38 5.67 -5.31 -9.73
C PRO A 38 7.20 -5.25 -9.68
N PRO A 39 7.92 -6.30 -10.09
CA PRO A 39 9.39 -6.36 -10.07
C PRO A 39 10.09 -5.17 -10.78
N SER A 40 9.45 -4.56 -11.77
CA SER A 40 9.98 -3.41 -12.52
C SER A 40 9.80 -2.06 -11.82
N ALA A 41 9.05 -2.01 -10.70
CA ALA A 41 8.66 -0.76 -10.04
C ALA A 41 9.86 0.01 -9.43
N ASP A 42 10.96 -0.67 -9.10
CA ASP A 42 12.15 -0.02 -8.54
C ASP A 42 12.91 0.84 -9.57
N SER A 43 12.63 0.67 -10.87
CA SER A 43 13.36 1.35 -11.96
C SER A 43 12.50 2.30 -12.79
N GLN A 44 11.18 2.34 -12.59
CA GLN A 44 10.29 3.19 -13.37
C GLN A 44 9.14 3.75 -12.53
N LYS A 45 8.92 5.07 -12.65
CA LYS A 45 7.75 5.73 -12.06
C LYS A 45 6.49 5.15 -12.72
N LEU A 46 5.69 4.44 -11.94
CA LEU A 46 4.42 3.90 -12.40
C LEU A 46 3.42 5.05 -12.59
N PRO A 47 2.54 4.98 -13.61
CA PRO A 47 1.51 6.00 -13.86
C PRO A 47 0.48 6.09 -12.74
#